data_AF-A0A813QW35-F1
#
_entry.id   AF-A0A813QW35-F1
#
_cell.length_a   1.000
_cell.length_b   1.000
_cell.length_c   1.000
_cell.angle_alpha   90.00
_cell.angle_beta   90.00
_cell.angle_gamma   90.00
#
_symmetry.space_group_name_H-M   'P 1'
#
loop_
_entity.id
_entity.type
_entity.pdbx_description
1 polymer ?
#
loop_
_entity_poly.entity_id
_entity_poly.type
_entity_poly.pdbx_seq_one_letter_code
_entity_poly.pdbx_strand_id
1 'polypeptide(L)'
;MSGTVAKHVTLVSELSRLVSAHNLLEVSETEQQLACQEEHSDSLQKIRNLMEDTKVRTSDILRSVCLYALRYEKSNSSELNSLKNSLLKRGGLTEQQRDFVNKICAYGGVKYREADLFLNQNAMAFTKRILKGFKGVDNIYTQHTPLVKDLVEQLIKGRLKETSFPFLGNTIKDRPQEIIVFMVGGITYEETLAIHNINKAYAGNIKVILGGTFLHNLKSFMDEVTTLVDAQKEYKTNLRANLSSAMKDA
;
A
#
# COMPACT_ATOMS: atom_id res chain seq x y z
N MET A 1 -35.95 -11.20 -7.44
CA MET A 1 -35.49 -10.51 -6.21
C MET A 1 -34.90 -11.47 -5.15
N SER A 2 -35.45 -12.67 -4.94
CA SER A 2 -34.94 -13.64 -3.94
C SER A 2 -33.47 -14.09 -4.16
N GLY A 3 -33.05 -14.33 -5.40
CA GLY A 3 -31.67 -14.77 -5.71
C GLY A 3 -30.57 -13.76 -5.37
N THR A 4 -30.83 -12.45 -5.54
CA THR A 4 -29.87 -11.39 -5.19
C THR A 4 -29.68 -11.32 -3.67
N VAL A 5 -30.78 -11.39 -2.91
CA VAL A 5 -30.74 -11.38 -1.45
C VAL A 5 -29.98 -12.60 -0.93
N ALA A 6 -30.30 -13.80 -1.42
CA ALA A 6 -29.61 -15.02 -1.04
C ALA A 6 -28.08 -14.92 -1.27
N LYS A 7 -27.66 -14.42 -2.44
CA LYS A 7 -26.23 -14.19 -2.74
C LYS A 7 -25.57 -13.25 -1.73
N HIS A 8 -26.18 -12.10 -1.44
CA HIS A 8 -25.60 -11.12 -0.51
C HIS A 8 -25.52 -11.68 0.91
N VAL A 9 -26.56 -12.37 1.37
CA VAL A 9 -26.57 -13.02 2.68
C VAL A 9 -25.43 -14.03 2.76
N THR A 10 -25.32 -14.95 1.79
CA THR A 10 -24.25 -15.95 1.77
C THR A 10 -22.86 -15.31 1.78
N LEU A 11 -22.63 -14.28 0.95
CA LEU A 11 -21.34 -13.60 0.89
C LEU A 11 -20.99 -12.90 2.20
N VAL A 12 -21.92 -12.14 2.79
CA VAL A 12 -21.68 -11.40 4.04
C VAL A 12 -21.47 -12.38 5.20
N SER A 13 -22.24 -13.47 5.26
CA SER A 13 -22.06 -14.53 6.25
C SER A 13 -20.66 -15.16 6.16
N GLU A 14 -20.18 -15.48 4.95
CA GLU A 14 -18.86 -16.07 4.78
C GLU A 14 -17.74 -15.08 5.09
N LEU A 15 -17.88 -13.81 4.70
CA LEU A 15 -16.92 -12.76 5.07
C LEU A 15 -16.85 -12.60 6.60
N SER A 16 -17.98 -12.57 7.29
CA SER A 16 -18.04 -12.49 8.75
C SER A 16 -17.36 -13.71 9.39
N ARG A 17 -17.62 -14.92 8.88
CA ARG A 17 -16.99 -16.15 9.35
C ARG A 17 -15.46 -16.07 9.21
N LEU A 18 -14.95 -15.62 8.06
CA LEU A 18 -13.50 -15.50 7.81
C LEU A 18 -12.85 -14.42 8.70
N VAL A 19 -13.51 -13.28 8.90
CA VAL A 19 -13.04 -12.22 9.80
C VAL A 19 -12.85 -12.76 11.21
N SER A 20 -13.82 -13.49 11.74
CA SER A 20 -13.72 -14.11 13.07
C SER A 20 -12.73 -15.26 13.13
N ALA A 21 -12.70 -16.12 12.12
CA ALA A 21 -11.82 -17.30 12.08
C ALA A 21 -10.34 -16.93 12.04
N HIS A 22 -9.99 -15.79 11.42
CA HIS A 22 -8.61 -15.35 11.24
C HIS A 22 -8.24 -14.11 12.06
N ASN A 23 -9.09 -13.71 13.00
CA ASN A 23 -8.91 -12.52 13.84
C ASN A 23 -8.56 -11.25 13.03
N LEU A 24 -9.25 -11.04 11.90
CA LEU A 24 -8.88 -10.01 10.92
C LEU A 24 -9.11 -8.58 11.43
N LEU A 25 -9.89 -8.38 12.49
CA LEU A 25 -10.08 -7.07 13.11
C LEU A 25 -8.78 -6.61 13.80
N GLU A 26 -8.14 -7.49 14.58
CA GLU A 26 -6.85 -7.20 15.24
C GLU A 26 -5.73 -6.98 14.22
N VAL A 27 -5.71 -7.81 13.17
CA VAL A 27 -4.79 -7.64 12.03
C VAL A 27 -5.00 -6.27 11.40
N SER A 28 -6.25 -5.93 11.07
CA SER A 28 -6.58 -4.65 10.43
C SER A 28 -6.21 -3.47 11.33
N GLU A 29 -6.48 -3.53 12.63
CA GLU A 29 -6.08 -2.45 13.56
C GLU A 29 -4.57 -2.25 13.57
N THR A 30 -3.81 -3.34 13.62
CA THR A 30 -2.34 -3.30 13.57
C THR A 30 -1.85 -2.69 12.25
N GLU A 31 -2.44 -3.08 11.12
CA GLU A 31 -2.10 -2.51 9.81
C GLU A 31 -2.45 -1.02 9.72
N GLN A 32 -3.57 -0.58 10.29
CA GLN A 32 -3.97 0.82 10.31
C GLN A 32 -3.03 1.67 11.17
N GLN A 33 -2.59 1.16 12.32
CA GLN A 33 -1.57 1.81 13.14
C GLN A 33 -0.25 1.93 12.37
N LEU A 34 0.21 0.84 11.75
CA LEU A 34 1.41 0.84 10.91
C LEU A 34 1.28 1.78 9.70
N ALA A 35 0.10 1.92 9.10
CA ALA A 35 -0.08 2.83 7.97
C ALA A 35 -0.20 4.30 8.40
N CYS A 36 -0.81 4.56 9.56
CA CYS A 36 -1.30 5.90 9.89
C CYS A 36 -0.69 6.54 11.15
N GLN A 37 0.07 5.84 11.99
CA GLN A 37 0.51 6.36 13.30
C GLN A 37 2.02 6.18 13.53
N GLU A 38 2.68 7.15 14.16
CA GLU A 38 4.13 7.15 14.41
C GLU A 38 4.50 6.55 15.79
N GLU A 39 3.99 5.37 16.11
CA GLU A 39 4.22 4.72 17.41
C GLU A 39 5.03 3.43 17.22
N HIS A 40 6.36 3.56 17.15
CA HIS A 40 7.25 2.44 16.80
C HIS A 40 7.18 1.27 17.80
N SER A 41 7.31 1.55 19.10
CA SER A 41 7.32 0.52 20.14
C SER A 41 5.99 -0.25 20.21
N ASP A 42 4.88 0.47 20.12
CA ASP A 42 3.53 -0.12 20.18
C ASP A 42 3.23 -0.93 18.92
N SER A 43 3.62 -0.42 17.75
CA SER A 43 3.54 -1.17 16.48
C SER A 43 4.30 -2.50 16.55
N LEU A 44 5.52 -2.47 17.10
CA LEU A 44 6.34 -3.67 17.26
C LEU A 44 5.70 -4.68 18.22
N GLN A 45 5.13 -4.20 19.33
CA GLN A 45 4.45 -5.05 20.30
C GLN A 45 3.18 -5.69 19.71
N LYS A 46 2.37 -4.93 18.95
CA LYS A 46 1.19 -5.48 18.28
C LYS A 46 1.55 -6.58 17.28
N ILE A 47 2.61 -6.39 16.48
CA ILE A 47 3.08 -7.43 15.57
C ILE A 47 3.50 -8.70 16.34
N ARG A 48 4.18 -8.55 17.48
CA ARG A 48 4.55 -9.69 18.34
C ARG A 48 3.32 -10.41 18.89
N ASN A 49 2.30 -9.69 19.32
CA ASN A 49 1.04 -10.28 19.78
C ASN A 49 0.35 -11.08 18.65
N LEU A 50 0.33 -10.54 17.41
CA LEU A 50 -0.17 -11.28 16.25
C LEU A 50 0.63 -12.56 15.96
N MET A 51 1.94 -12.57 16.26
CA MET A 51 2.80 -13.75 16.11
C MET A 51 2.53 -14.84 17.14
N GLU A 52 1.86 -14.53 18.24
CA GLU A 52 1.48 -15.50 19.28
C GLU A 52 0.09 -16.07 19.04
N ASP A 53 -0.81 -15.32 18.40
CA ASP A 53 -2.17 -15.77 18.10
C ASP A 53 -2.18 -16.85 17.00
N THR A 54 -2.68 -18.05 17.31
CA THR A 54 -2.77 -19.18 16.38
C THR A 54 -3.88 -19.04 15.33
N LYS A 55 -4.86 -18.17 15.54
CA LYS A 55 -5.94 -17.90 14.58
C LYS A 55 -5.45 -17.05 13.40
N VAL A 56 -4.48 -16.18 13.64
CA VAL A 56 -3.92 -15.28 12.62
C VAL A 56 -3.06 -16.06 11.64
N ARG A 57 -3.33 -15.91 10.34
CA ARG A 57 -2.55 -16.59 9.31
C ARG A 57 -1.17 -15.95 9.17
N THR A 58 -0.15 -16.74 8.89
CA THR A 58 1.22 -16.20 8.72
C THR A 58 1.32 -15.19 7.57
N SER A 59 0.52 -15.35 6.52
CA SER A 59 0.39 -14.39 5.41
C SER A 59 -0.17 -13.04 5.85
N ASP A 60 -1.03 -13.01 6.89
CA ASP A 60 -1.57 -11.76 7.42
C ASP A 60 -0.49 -11.02 8.22
N ILE A 61 0.27 -11.75 9.04
CA ILE A 61 1.41 -11.19 9.79
C ILE A 61 2.49 -10.67 8.83
N LEU A 62 2.75 -11.39 7.73
CA LEU A 62 3.70 -10.98 6.70
C LEU A 62 3.36 -9.57 6.16
N ARG A 63 2.08 -9.24 5.99
CA ARG A 63 1.66 -7.90 5.54
C ARG A 63 2.04 -6.84 6.57
N SER A 64 1.73 -7.08 7.85
CA SER A 64 2.11 -6.17 8.93
C SER A 64 3.63 -5.99 9.01
N VAL A 65 4.42 -7.05 8.81
CA VAL A 65 5.88 -6.95 8.77
C VAL A 65 6.37 -6.18 7.54
N CYS A 66 5.70 -6.31 6.38
CA CYS A 66 6.02 -5.50 5.19
C CYS A 66 5.73 -4.01 5.43
N LEU A 67 4.59 -3.67 6.03
CA LEU A 67 4.25 -2.29 6.39
C LEU A 67 5.25 -1.72 7.40
N TYR A 68 5.61 -2.49 8.43
CA TYR A 68 6.63 -2.12 9.39
C TYR A 68 7.98 -1.87 8.70
N ALA A 69 8.39 -2.77 7.80
CA ALA A 69 9.62 -2.64 7.05
C ALA A 69 9.66 -1.35 6.23
N LEU A 70 8.57 -1.01 5.52
CA LEU A 70 8.46 0.21 4.71
C LEU A 70 8.37 1.50 5.55
N ARG A 71 7.72 1.46 6.72
CA ARG A 71 7.59 2.62 7.60
C ARG A 71 8.89 2.95 8.30
N TYR A 72 9.54 1.94 8.85
CA TYR A 72 10.69 2.08 9.74
C TYR A 72 12.00 1.67 9.06
N GLU A 73 12.12 1.87 7.74
CA GLU A 73 13.31 1.51 6.95
C GLU A 73 14.62 2.09 7.49
N LYS A 74 14.55 3.26 8.14
CA LYS A 74 15.70 3.98 8.72
C LYS A 74 15.97 3.61 10.18
N SER A 75 15.06 2.87 10.82
CA SER A 75 15.20 2.42 12.19
C SER A 75 16.18 1.25 12.28
N ASN A 76 16.48 0.82 13.51
CA ASN A 76 17.39 -0.28 13.77
C ASN A 76 16.97 -1.55 13.01
N SER A 77 17.94 -2.12 12.27
CA SER A 77 17.70 -3.29 11.43
C SER A 77 17.53 -4.59 12.22
N SER A 78 17.92 -4.61 13.51
CA SER A 78 17.87 -5.83 14.32
C SER A 78 16.44 -6.25 14.66
N GLU A 79 15.52 -5.32 14.92
CA GLU A 79 14.11 -5.61 15.19
C GLU A 79 13.42 -6.19 13.97
N LEU A 80 13.63 -5.59 12.79
CA LEU A 80 13.09 -6.12 11.53
C LEU A 80 13.61 -7.54 11.25
N ASN A 81 14.90 -7.79 11.46
CA ASN A 81 15.48 -9.12 11.30
C ASN A 81 14.91 -10.12 12.31
N SER A 82 14.65 -9.69 13.55
CA SER A 82 13.96 -10.51 14.55
C SER A 82 12.56 -10.90 14.09
N LEU A 83 11.76 -9.95 13.56
CA LEU A 83 10.44 -10.23 13.01
C LEU A 83 10.47 -11.20 11.82
N LYS A 84 11.42 -11.03 10.89
CA LYS A 84 11.63 -11.97 9.77
C LYS A 84 11.93 -13.38 10.26
N ASN A 85 12.82 -13.50 11.25
CA ASN A 85 13.17 -14.79 11.82
C ASN A 85 11.97 -15.45 12.52
N SER A 86 11.15 -14.68 13.24
CA SER A 86 9.93 -15.18 13.87
C SER A 86 8.90 -15.66 12.84
N LEU A 87 8.73 -14.95 11.72
CA LEU A 87 7.88 -15.40 10.61
C LEU A 87 8.34 -16.74 10.03
N LEU A 88 9.66 -16.89 9.81
CA LEU A 88 10.24 -18.12 9.29
C LEU A 88 10.05 -19.29 10.25
N LYS A 89 10.26 -19.06 11.55
CA LYS A 89 10.05 -20.08 12.60
C LYS A 89 8.60 -20.51 12.72
N ARG A 90 7.65 -19.57 12.57
CA ARG A 90 6.21 -19.86 12.60
C ARG A 90 5.75 -20.75 11.44
N GLY A 91 6.38 -20.62 10.27
CA GLY A 91 6.06 -21.43 9.10
C GLY A 91 4.74 -21.03 8.41
N GLY A 92 4.34 -21.79 7.39
CA GLY A 92 3.14 -21.50 6.59
C GLY A 92 3.34 -20.44 5.48
N LEU A 93 4.57 -19.99 5.25
CA LEU A 93 4.94 -19.15 4.12
C LEU A 93 5.39 -20.00 2.93
N THR A 94 4.91 -19.65 1.75
CA THR A 94 5.44 -20.14 0.47
C THR A 94 6.89 -19.67 0.28
N GLU A 95 7.64 -20.31 -0.62
CA GLU A 95 9.02 -19.92 -0.93
C GLU A 95 9.12 -18.44 -1.36
N GLN A 96 8.20 -17.99 -2.23
CA GLN A 96 8.12 -16.60 -2.68
C GLN A 96 7.89 -15.62 -1.53
N GLN A 97 7.08 -16.01 -0.54
CA GLN A 97 6.75 -15.16 0.60
C GLN A 97 7.89 -14.98 1.60
N ARG A 98 8.82 -15.93 1.69
CA ARG A 98 9.91 -15.92 2.69
C ARG A 98 10.86 -14.74 2.53
N ASP A 99 11.14 -14.35 1.28
CA ASP A 99 12.01 -13.22 0.95
C ASP A 99 11.22 -11.94 0.63
N PHE A 100 9.89 -11.99 0.67
CA PHE A 100 9.05 -10.91 0.17
C PHE A 100 9.26 -9.58 0.92
N VAL A 101 9.59 -9.62 2.21
CA VAL A 101 9.92 -8.41 2.99
C VAL A 101 11.13 -7.68 2.40
N ASN A 102 12.13 -8.41 1.90
CA ASN A 102 13.27 -7.79 1.23
C ASN A 102 12.89 -7.25 -0.15
N LYS A 103 12.08 -8.02 -0.89
CA LYS A 103 11.62 -7.63 -2.24
C LYS A 103 10.76 -6.37 -2.21
N ILE A 104 9.84 -6.24 -1.26
CA ILE A 104 9.02 -5.04 -1.15
C ILE A 104 9.84 -3.80 -0.77
N CYS A 105 10.87 -3.93 0.07
CA CYS A 105 11.81 -2.84 0.34
C CYS A 105 12.66 -2.49 -0.88
N ALA A 106 13.04 -3.48 -1.71
CA ALA A 106 13.75 -3.24 -2.95
C ALA A 106 12.87 -2.58 -4.03
N TYR A 107 11.56 -2.80 -3.98
CA TYR A 107 10.58 -2.20 -4.88
C TYR A 107 10.14 -0.80 -4.45
N GLY A 108 9.69 -0.65 -3.19
CA GLY A 108 9.02 0.55 -2.68
C GLY A 108 9.73 1.25 -1.52
N GLY A 109 11.00 0.93 -1.27
CA GLY A 109 11.78 1.55 -0.20
C GLY A 109 12.07 3.04 -0.45
N VAL A 110 12.50 3.77 0.59
CA VAL A 110 12.83 5.22 0.59
C VAL A 110 13.75 5.62 -0.55
N LYS A 111 14.64 4.73 -1.00
CA LYS A 111 15.59 5.01 -2.10
C LYS A 111 14.93 5.01 -3.49
N TYR A 112 13.80 4.34 -3.63
CA TYR A 112 13.12 4.12 -4.91
C TYR A 112 11.81 4.91 -5.03
N ARG A 113 11.20 5.29 -3.90
CA ARG A 113 10.01 6.14 -3.88
C ARG A 113 10.38 7.62 -3.90
N GLU A 114 9.81 8.36 -4.84
CA GLU A 114 9.92 9.83 -4.89
C GLU A 114 8.91 10.51 -3.95
N ALA A 115 7.76 9.86 -3.72
CA ALA A 115 6.70 10.36 -2.85
C ALA A 115 6.87 9.88 -1.40
N ASP A 116 6.46 10.73 -0.46
CA ASP A 116 6.38 10.38 0.95
C ASP A 116 5.18 9.46 1.22
N LEU A 117 5.41 8.14 1.16
CA LEU A 117 4.40 7.09 1.31
C LEU A 117 3.58 7.20 2.60
N PHE A 118 4.18 7.69 3.69
CA PHE A 118 3.54 7.82 4.99
C PHE A 118 3.16 9.26 5.34
N LEU A 119 3.47 10.22 4.46
CA LEU A 119 3.23 11.66 4.64
C LEU A 119 3.90 12.25 5.90
N ASN A 120 4.93 11.61 6.43
CA ASN A 120 5.66 11.99 7.66
C ASN A 120 6.33 13.38 7.54
N GLN A 121 6.64 13.85 6.33
CA GLN A 121 7.31 15.15 6.12
C GLN A 121 6.38 16.35 6.28
N ASN A 122 5.06 16.15 6.21
CA ASN A 122 4.09 17.23 6.38
C ASN A 122 3.31 17.01 7.68
N ALA A 123 3.92 17.36 8.82
CA ALA A 123 3.24 17.41 10.12
C ALA A 123 1.88 18.13 10.03
N MET A 124 1.78 19.20 9.23
CA MET A 124 0.51 19.92 9.00
C MET A 124 -0.53 19.14 8.15
N ALA A 125 -0.10 18.27 7.22
CA ALA A 125 -0.99 17.38 6.47
C ALA A 125 -1.46 16.22 7.34
N PHE A 126 -0.58 15.71 8.21
CA PHE A 126 -0.90 14.73 9.24
C PHE A 126 -1.90 15.28 10.27
N THR A 127 -1.66 16.46 10.84
CA THR A 127 -2.58 17.14 11.76
C THR A 127 -3.92 17.48 11.11
N LYS A 128 -3.95 17.82 9.80
CA LYS A 128 -5.20 17.99 9.04
C LYS A 128 -5.94 16.68 8.77
N ARG A 129 -5.26 15.56 8.56
CA ARG A 129 -5.89 14.21 8.47
C ARG A 129 -6.51 13.83 9.81
N ILE A 130 -5.81 14.06 10.92
CA ILE A 130 -6.34 13.83 12.28
C ILE A 130 -7.55 14.73 12.56
N LEU A 131 -7.47 16.04 12.31
CA LEU A 131 -8.58 16.99 12.53
C LEU A 131 -9.78 16.76 11.59
N LYS A 132 -9.57 16.26 10.37
CA LYS A 132 -10.67 15.82 9.49
C LYS A 132 -11.23 14.44 9.86
N GLY A 133 -10.44 13.60 10.54
CA GLY A 133 -10.88 12.32 11.09
C GLY A 133 -12.04 12.48 12.09
N PHE A 134 -12.09 13.61 12.81
CA PHE A 134 -13.15 13.95 13.77
C PHE A 134 -14.54 14.23 13.18
N LYS A 135 -14.75 14.14 11.85
CA LYS A 135 -16.07 14.37 11.23
C LYS A 135 -16.57 13.28 10.28
N GLY A 136 -15.84 12.17 10.08
CA GLY A 136 -16.29 11.20 9.08
C GLY A 136 -15.63 9.83 9.01
N VAL A 137 -14.63 9.52 9.83
CA VAL A 137 -14.12 8.15 9.92
C VAL A 137 -13.91 7.82 11.40
N ASP A 138 -15.02 7.47 12.07
CA ASP A 138 -15.02 6.98 13.45
C ASP A 138 -14.46 5.54 13.56
N ASN A 139 -14.11 4.93 12.44
CA ASN A 139 -13.69 3.53 12.38
C ASN A 139 -12.16 3.39 12.34
N ILE A 140 -11.61 2.83 13.42
CA ILE A 140 -10.18 2.50 13.55
C ILE A 140 -9.67 1.56 12.45
N TYR A 141 -10.55 0.79 11.81
CA TYR A 141 -10.20 -0.17 10.75
C TYR A 141 -10.05 0.48 9.36
N THR A 142 -10.39 1.76 9.19
CA THR A 142 -10.43 2.42 7.85
C THR A 142 -9.80 3.81 7.84
N GLN A 143 -8.75 4.05 8.64
CA GLN A 143 -8.08 5.34 8.77
C GLN A 143 -7.20 5.69 7.56
N HIS A 144 -6.63 4.67 6.91
CA HIS A 144 -5.83 4.80 5.72
C HIS A 144 -6.63 5.46 4.59
N THR A 145 -5.92 6.18 3.73
CA THR A 145 -6.48 6.82 2.55
C THR A 145 -5.42 6.75 1.47
N PRO A 146 -5.75 6.24 0.27
CA PRO A 146 -4.78 6.07 -0.79
C PRO A 146 -4.31 7.41 -1.32
N LEU A 147 -3.02 7.49 -1.68
CA LEU A 147 -2.37 8.71 -2.16
C LEU A 147 -3.11 9.35 -3.35
N VAL A 148 -3.67 8.53 -4.26
CA VAL A 148 -4.41 9.02 -5.43
C VAL A 148 -5.56 9.96 -5.06
N LYS A 149 -6.23 9.75 -3.92
CA LYS A 149 -7.30 10.63 -3.46
C LYS A 149 -6.76 12.03 -3.17
N ASP A 150 -5.66 12.11 -2.42
CA ASP A 150 -5.04 13.38 -2.06
C ASP A 150 -4.48 14.11 -3.29
N LEU A 151 -3.91 13.38 -4.25
CA LEU A 151 -3.40 13.94 -5.50
C LEU A 151 -4.53 14.52 -6.37
N VAL A 152 -5.62 13.76 -6.56
CA VAL A 152 -6.78 14.22 -7.33
C VAL A 152 -7.45 15.41 -6.65
N GLU A 153 -7.61 15.39 -5.32
CA GLU A 153 -8.16 16.54 -4.59
C GLU A 153 -7.27 17.78 -4.72
N GLN A 154 -5.95 17.62 -4.69
CA GLN A 154 -5.01 18.72 -4.90
C GLN A 154 -5.12 19.27 -6.33
N LEU A 155 -5.21 18.41 -7.33
CA LEU A 155 -5.39 18.80 -8.73
C LEU A 155 -6.70 19.61 -8.91
N ILE A 156 -7.81 19.09 -8.39
CA ILE A 156 -9.13 19.74 -8.44
C ILE A 156 -9.10 21.14 -7.81
N LYS A 157 -8.28 21.33 -6.78
CA LYS A 157 -8.15 22.59 -6.03
C LYS A 157 -7.03 23.50 -6.56
N GLY A 158 -6.32 23.11 -7.62
CA GLY A 158 -5.18 23.87 -8.16
C GLY A 158 -3.99 23.95 -7.20
N ARG A 159 -3.79 22.92 -6.37
CA ARG A 159 -2.72 22.84 -5.34
C ARG A 159 -1.72 21.71 -5.58
N LEU A 160 -1.85 20.97 -6.68
CA LEU A 160 -0.90 19.93 -7.03
C LEU A 160 0.42 20.59 -7.44
N LYS A 161 1.53 20.16 -6.85
CA LYS A 161 2.85 20.77 -7.11
C LYS A 161 3.36 20.38 -8.50
N GLU A 162 3.52 21.37 -9.37
CA GLU A 162 4.06 21.17 -10.73
C GLU A 162 5.50 20.65 -10.74
N THR A 163 6.29 20.94 -9.69
CA THR A 163 7.66 20.39 -9.56
C THR A 163 7.68 18.88 -9.41
N SER A 164 6.61 18.29 -8.86
CA SER A 164 6.46 16.83 -8.70
C SER A 164 5.58 16.21 -9.79
N PHE A 165 4.67 17.00 -10.38
CA PHE A 165 3.73 16.58 -11.41
C PHE A 165 3.70 17.61 -12.55
N PRO A 166 4.75 17.66 -13.39
CA PRO A 166 4.87 18.67 -14.43
C PRO A 166 3.89 18.46 -15.59
N PHE A 167 3.52 19.55 -16.26
CA PHE A 167 2.78 19.49 -17.51
C PHE A 167 3.70 19.04 -18.65
N LEU A 168 3.19 18.14 -19.49
CA LEU A 168 3.78 17.89 -20.81
C LEU A 168 3.11 18.82 -21.82
N GLY A 169 3.80 19.90 -22.19
CA GLY A 169 3.29 20.91 -23.13
C GLY A 169 2.73 22.15 -22.42
N ASN A 170 1.58 22.65 -22.89
CA ASN A 170 1.00 23.89 -22.37
C ASN A 170 0.39 23.71 -20.97
N THR A 171 0.52 24.74 -20.14
CA THR A 171 -0.12 24.78 -18.82
C THR A 171 -1.61 25.08 -18.95
N ILE A 172 -2.41 24.44 -18.10
CA ILE A 172 -3.85 24.68 -18.03
C ILE A 172 -4.10 25.63 -16.85
N LYS A 173 -4.71 26.79 -17.11
CA LYS A 173 -5.10 27.74 -16.05
C LYS A 173 -6.47 27.42 -15.45
N ASP A 174 -7.34 26.78 -16.21
CA ASP A 174 -8.70 26.46 -15.81
C ASP A 174 -8.77 25.16 -15.01
N ARG A 175 -9.79 25.07 -14.14
CA ARG A 175 -10.06 23.87 -13.37
C ARG A 175 -10.49 22.73 -14.32
N PRO A 176 -9.88 21.54 -14.24
CA PRO A 176 -10.25 20.42 -15.10
C PRO A 176 -11.67 19.92 -14.77
N GLN A 177 -12.47 19.69 -15.80
CA GLN A 177 -13.81 19.10 -15.69
C GLN A 177 -13.77 17.56 -15.83
N GLU A 178 -12.79 17.05 -16.59
CA GLU A 178 -12.53 15.62 -16.72
C GLU A 178 -11.06 15.34 -16.39
N ILE A 179 -10.84 14.36 -15.51
CA ILE A 179 -9.52 13.95 -15.03
C ILE A 179 -9.39 12.46 -15.30
N ILE A 180 -8.35 12.07 -16.05
CA ILE A 180 -8.02 10.67 -16.26
C ILE A 180 -6.73 10.38 -15.48
N VAL A 181 -6.82 9.43 -14.54
CA VAL A 181 -5.69 8.93 -13.77
C VAL A 181 -5.36 7.54 -14.30
N PHE A 182 -4.13 7.34 -14.76
CA PHE A 182 -3.65 6.03 -15.19
C PHE A 182 -2.49 5.58 -14.29
N MET A 183 -2.67 4.44 -13.59
CA MET A 183 -1.68 3.88 -12.69
C MET A 183 -0.91 2.74 -13.37
N VAL A 184 0.37 2.98 -13.62
CA VAL A 184 1.31 1.97 -14.10
C VAL A 184 1.68 1.05 -12.93
N GLY A 185 1.58 -0.27 -13.11
CA GLY A 185 1.71 -1.25 -12.02
C GLY A 185 0.38 -1.56 -11.33
N GLY A 186 -0.73 -1.09 -11.90
CA GLY A 186 -2.08 -1.45 -11.50
C GLY A 186 -2.73 -0.55 -10.46
N ILE A 187 -4.00 -0.83 -10.19
CA ILE A 187 -4.89 -0.11 -9.25
C ILE A 187 -5.47 -1.09 -8.24
N THR A 188 -6.06 -0.58 -7.17
CA THR A 188 -6.73 -1.36 -6.13
C THR A 188 -8.23 -1.02 -6.03
N TYR A 189 -8.98 -1.89 -5.36
CA TYR A 189 -10.39 -1.62 -5.04
C TYR A 189 -10.55 -0.42 -4.09
N GLU A 190 -9.59 -0.19 -3.18
CA GLU A 190 -9.61 0.96 -2.27
C GLU A 190 -9.47 2.29 -3.04
N GLU A 191 -8.55 2.35 -3.99
CA GLU A 191 -8.38 3.52 -4.87
C GLU A 191 -9.61 3.76 -5.73
N THR A 192 -10.20 2.69 -6.26
CA THR A 192 -11.45 2.77 -7.03
C THR A 192 -12.59 3.34 -6.19
N LEU A 193 -12.74 2.89 -4.94
CA LEU A 193 -13.72 3.44 -3.99
C LEU A 193 -13.44 4.92 -3.69
N ALA A 194 -12.17 5.28 -3.50
CA ALA A 194 -11.79 6.67 -3.24
C ALA A 194 -12.17 7.60 -4.40
N ILE A 195 -11.90 7.19 -5.64
CA ILE A 195 -12.28 7.94 -6.85
C ILE A 195 -13.81 7.98 -7.03
N HIS A 196 -14.51 6.88 -6.74
CA HIS A 196 -15.98 6.88 -6.73
C HIS A 196 -16.54 7.93 -5.75
N ASN A 197 -15.99 8.02 -4.54
CA ASN A 197 -16.40 9.00 -3.54
C ASN A 197 -16.08 10.44 -3.97
N ILE A 198 -14.96 10.68 -4.65
CA ILE A 198 -14.66 11.99 -5.27
C ILE A 198 -15.73 12.34 -6.31
N ASN A 199 -16.04 11.43 -7.23
CA ASN A 199 -17.07 11.66 -8.25
C ASN A 199 -18.43 11.99 -7.63
N LYS A 200 -18.80 11.31 -6.54
CA LYS A 200 -20.03 11.60 -5.81
C LYS A 200 -19.99 12.99 -5.16
N ALA A 201 -18.86 13.38 -4.58
CA ALA A 201 -18.70 14.67 -3.90
C ALA A 201 -18.67 15.88 -4.86
N TYR A 202 -18.22 15.69 -6.11
CA TYR A 202 -18.14 16.73 -7.14
C TYR A 202 -19.12 16.49 -8.31
N ALA A 203 -20.20 15.76 -8.06
CA ALA A 203 -21.19 15.38 -9.07
C ALA A 203 -21.69 16.61 -9.86
N GLY A 204 -21.73 16.49 -11.19
CA GLY A 204 -22.16 17.55 -12.11
C GLY A 204 -21.06 18.54 -12.51
N ASN A 205 -19.93 18.58 -11.79
CA ASN A 205 -18.86 19.55 -12.05
C ASN A 205 -17.56 18.89 -12.49
N ILE A 206 -17.25 17.71 -11.94
CA ILE A 206 -16.00 16.99 -12.21
C ILE A 206 -16.28 15.51 -12.38
N LYS A 207 -15.62 14.93 -13.38
CA LYS A 207 -15.57 13.50 -13.64
C LYS A 207 -14.14 13.01 -13.57
N VAL A 208 -13.89 12.03 -12.73
CA VAL A 208 -12.58 11.37 -12.57
C VAL A 208 -12.69 9.92 -13.02
N ILE A 209 -11.83 9.52 -13.93
CA ILE A 209 -11.70 8.15 -14.42
C ILE A 209 -10.38 7.60 -13.91
N LEU A 210 -10.41 6.46 -13.23
CA LEU A 210 -9.23 5.73 -12.80
C LEU A 210 -9.05 4.49 -13.68
N GLY A 211 -7.86 4.35 -14.24
CA GLY A 211 -7.42 3.15 -14.94
C GLY A 211 -6.05 2.71 -14.45
N GLY A 212 -5.69 1.47 -14.77
CA GLY A 212 -4.35 0.95 -14.56
C GLY A 212 -4.12 -0.31 -15.35
N THR A 213 -2.89 -0.81 -15.30
CA THR A 213 -2.49 -2.02 -16.05
C THR A 213 -3.12 -3.31 -15.52
N PHE A 214 -3.50 -3.34 -14.24
CA PHE A 214 -4.11 -4.48 -13.58
C PHE A 214 -4.96 -4.02 -12.38
N LEU A 215 -5.90 -4.84 -11.91
CA LEU A 215 -6.65 -4.59 -10.67
C LEU A 215 -6.18 -5.54 -9.57
N HIS A 216 -5.32 -5.05 -8.68
CA HIS A 216 -4.64 -5.84 -7.69
C HIS A 216 -5.46 -6.09 -6.43
N ASN A 217 -5.36 -7.33 -5.96
CA ASN A 217 -5.37 -7.65 -4.54
C ASN A 217 -3.91 -7.90 -4.07
N LEU A 218 -3.73 -8.11 -2.77
CA LEU A 218 -2.41 -8.37 -2.19
C LEU A 218 -1.68 -9.52 -2.89
N LYS A 219 -2.32 -10.67 -3.13
CA LYS A 219 -1.66 -11.83 -3.74
C LYS A 219 -1.08 -11.46 -5.10
N SER A 220 -1.89 -10.89 -5.98
CA SER A 220 -1.43 -10.48 -7.32
C SER A 220 -0.33 -9.42 -7.27
N PHE A 221 -0.39 -8.50 -6.31
CA PHE A 221 0.64 -7.48 -6.13
C PHE A 221 1.96 -8.10 -5.66
N MET A 222 1.91 -9.05 -4.73
CA MET A 222 3.09 -9.77 -4.26
C MET A 222 3.76 -10.57 -5.38
N ASP A 223 2.96 -11.23 -6.22
CA ASP A 223 3.44 -12.01 -7.36
C ASP A 223 4.15 -11.10 -8.39
N GLU A 224 3.56 -9.93 -8.70
CA GLU A 224 4.15 -8.94 -9.61
C GLU A 224 5.45 -8.34 -9.07
N VAL A 225 5.44 -7.85 -7.82
CA VAL A 225 6.64 -7.29 -7.17
C VAL A 225 7.77 -8.32 -7.13
N THR A 226 7.45 -9.57 -6.81
CA THR A 226 8.42 -10.66 -6.79
C THR A 226 9.08 -10.82 -8.16
N THR A 227 8.27 -10.92 -9.21
CA THR A 227 8.73 -11.11 -10.58
C THR A 227 9.60 -9.94 -11.05
N LEU A 228 9.17 -8.70 -10.77
CA LEU A 228 9.90 -7.49 -11.15
C LEU A 228 11.26 -7.39 -10.45
N VAL A 229 11.32 -7.64 -9.15
CA VAL A 229 12.56 -7.54 -8.38
C VAL A 229 13.57 -8.61 -8.80
N ASP A 230 13.10 -9.84 -9.05
CA ASP A 230 13.96 -10.93 -9.50
C ASP A 230 14.54 -10.63 -10.90
N ALA A 231 13.70 -10.16 -11.84
CA ALA A 231 14.14 -9.76 -13.18
C ALA A 231 15.17 -8.60 -13.15
N GLN A 232 14.96 -7.60 -12.29
CA GLN A 232 15.91 -6.50 -12.11
C GLN A 232 17.26 -6.97 -11.56
N LYS A 233 17.25 -7.93 -10.64
CA LYS A 233 18.48 -8.51 -10.07
C LYS A 233 19.26 -9.30 -11.11
N GLU A 234 18.57 -10.09 -11.92
CA GLU A 234 19.16 -10.83 -13.04
C GLU A 234 19.78 -9.87 -14.06
N TYR A 235 19.03 -8.86 -14.50
CA TYR A 235 19.53 -7.84 -15.44
C TYR A 235 20.82 -7.15 -14.94
N LYS A 236 20.85 -6.73 -13.67
CA LYS A 236 22.04 -6.11 -13.06
C LYS A 236 23.22 -7.07 -12.98
N THR A 237 22.97 -8.36 -12.77
CA THR A 237 24.01 -9.40 -12.72
C THR A 237 24.63 -9.61 -14.10
N ASN A 238 23.79 -9.74 -15.12
CA ASN A 238 24.22 -9.90 -16.51
C ASN A 238 25.01 -8.68 -17.01
N LEU A 239 24.54 -7.47 -16.69
CA LEU A 239 25.25 -6.23 -17.06
C LEU A 239 26.66 -6.17 -16.46
N ARG A 240 26.80 -6.55 -15.18
CA ARG A 240 28.12 -6.59 -14.51
C ARG A 240 29.04 -7.65 -15.09
N ALA A 241 28.53 -8.83 -15.41
CA ALA A 241 29.30 -9.90 -16.05
C ALA A 241 29.82 -9.44 -17.42
N ASN A 242 28.97 -8.80 -18.23
CA ASN A 242 29.34 -8.29 -19.55
C ASN A 242 30.40 -7.18 -19.46
N LEU A 243 30.25 -6.23 -18.53
CA LEU A 243 31.25 -5.18 -18.31
C LEU A 243 32.60 -5.75 -17.84
N SER A 244 32.58 -6.76 -16.96
CA SER A 244 33.81 -7.40 -16.50
C SER A 244 34.51 -8.21 -17.60
N SER A 245 33.78 -8.79 -18.55
CA SER A 245 34.38 -9.45 -19.72
C SER A 245 35.03 -8.41 -20.63
N ALA A 246 34.30 -7.35 -20.97
CA ALA A 246 34.79 -6.29 -21.84
C ALA A 246 36.05 -5.59 -21.30
N MET A 247 36.19 -5.47 -19.97
CA MET A 247 37.40 -4.91 -19.34
C MET A 247 38.59 -5.89 -19.26
N LYS A 248 38.36 -7.20 -19.42
CA LYS A 248 39.45 -8.20 -19.49
C LYS A 248 39.98 -8.38 -20.92
N ASP A 249 39.15 -8.07 -21.90
CA ASP A 249 39.47 -8.16 -23.33
C ASP A 249 40.10 -6.86 -23.89
N ALA A 250 40.29 -5.84 -23.04
CA ALA A 250 40.91 -4.54 -23.34
C ALA A 250 42.26 -4.38 -22.61
#